data_AF-K4JUY3-F1
#
_entry.id   AF-K4JUY3-F1
#
_cell.length_a   1.000
_cell.length_b   1.000
_cell.length_c   1.000
_cell.angle_alpha   90.00
_cell.angle_beta   90.00
_cell.angle_gamma   90.00
#
_symmetry.space_group_name_H-M   'P 1'
#
loop_
_entity.id
_entity.type
_entity.pdbx_description
1 polymer ?
#
loop_
_entity_poly.entity_id
_entity_poly.type
_entity_poly.pdbx_seq_one_letter_code
_entity_poly.pdbx_strand_id
1 'polypeptide(L)'
;VVGLILQRSHIVTGDESHYVGVIMELEAKGAKVIPIFAGGLDFSGPIEKYLVDPITKKPFVNSVVSLTGFALVGGPAKQDHPRAIETLMKLDVPYLCALPLVFQTTEEWLNSTLGLHPIQVALQVALPELDGGMEPIIFAGRDPRTGKSHALHKRVEQLCTRAIR
;
A
#
# COMPACT_ATOMS: atom_id res chain seq x y z
N VAL A 1 6.41 13.36 7.12
CA VAL A 1 7.07 12.47 6.14
C VAL A 1 6.25 11.19 6.07
N VAL A 2 5.81 10.77 4.87
CA VAL A 2 5.00 9.57 4.67
C VAL A 2 5.82 8.54 3.91
N GLY A 3 5.99 7.34 4.47
CA GLY A 3 6.59 6.20 3.78
C GLY A 3 5.55 5.52 2.89
N LEU A 4 5.89 5.23 1.63
CA LEU A 4 5.03 4.46 0.73
C LEU A 4 5.68 3.13 0.37
N ILE A 5 4.94 2.03 0.53
CA ILE A 5 5.41 0.70 0.11
C ILE A 5 4.77 0.35 -1.22
N LEU A 6 5.61 0.18 -2.24
CA LEU A 6 5.22 -0.09 -3.62
C LEU A 6 5.71 -1.46 -4.07
N GLN A 7 5.03 -2.05 -5.05
CA GLN A 7 5.57 -3.23 -5.72
C GLN A 7 6.47 -2.84 -6.88
N ARG A 8 7.64 -3.49 -6.97
CA ARG A 8 8.60 -3.28 -8.06
C ARG A 8 8.01 -3.63 -9.43
N SER A 9 7.09 -4.59 -9.51
CA SER A 9 6.46 -5.04 -10.75
C SER A 9 5.86 -3.87 -11.52
N HIS A 10 4.97 -3.10 -10.90
CA HIS A 10 4.31 -1.96 -11.54
C HIS A 10 5.28 -0.87 -12.02
N ILE A 11 6.37 -0.63 -11.28
CA ILE A 11 7.42 0.33 -11.66
C ILE A 11 8.18 -0.16 -12.90
N VAL A 12 8.54 -1.45 -12.93
CA VAL A 12 9.30 -2.03 -14.04
C VAL A 12 8.45 -2.14 -15.30
N THR A 13 7.14 -2.37 -15.16
CA THR A 13 6.23 -2.55 -16.30
C THR A 13 5.69 -1.24 -16.87
N GLY A 14 5.92 -0.08 -16.25
CA GLY A 14 5.30 1.17 -16.69
C GLY A 14 3.80 1.28 -16.32
N ASP A 15 3.36 0.55 -15.28
CA ASP A 15 1.98 0.56 -14.77
C ASP A 15 1.88 1.27 -13.41
N GLU A 16 2.61 2.37 -13.24
CA GLU A 16 2.75 3.12 -11.98
C GLU A 16 1.82 4.34 -11.86
N SER A 17 0.93 4.58 -12.83
CA SER A 17 0.12 5.82 -12.87
C SER A 17 -0.68 6.06 -11.59
N HIS A 18 -1.18 4.98 -10.98
CA HIS A 18 -1.89 4.99 -9.73
C HIS A 18 -1.00 5.35 -8.52
N TYR A 19 0.27 4.95 -8.52
CA TYR A 19 1.26 5.37 -7.52
C TYR A 19 1.61 6.85 -7.68
N VAL A 20 1.80 7.31 -8.91
CA VAL A 20 2.04 8.73 -9.22
C VAL A 20 0.91 9.58 -8.67
N GLY A 21 -0.35 9.17 -8.85
CA GLY A 21 -1.51 9.87 -8.29
C GLY A 21 -1.47 10.01 -6.77
N VAL A 22 -1.06 8.96 -6.03
CA VAL A 22 -0.93 9.00 -4.57
C VAL A 22 0.23 9.90 -4.13
N ILE A 23 1.38 9.81 -4.80
CA ILE A 23 2.55 10.64 -4.50
C ILE A 23 2.21 12.12 -4.70
N MET A 24 1.62 12.47 -5.84
CA MET A 24 1.22 13.85 -6.15
C MET A 24 0.22 14.41 -5.15
N GLU A 25 -0.78 13.62 -4.73
CA GLU A 25 -1.77 14.07 -3.75
C GLU A 25 -1.15 14.29 -2.36
N LEU A 26 -0.25 13.42 -1.91
CA LEU A 26 0.49 13.61 -0.65
C LEU A 26 1.38 14.86 -0.70
N GLU A 27 2.12 15.05 -1.80
CA GLU A 27 2.98 16.22 -2.00
C GLU A 27 2.17 17.52 -2.08
N ALA A 28 1.01 17.50 -2.75
CA ALA A 28 0.10 18.64 -2.82
C ALA A 28 -0.45 19.04 -1.44
N LYS A 29 -0.57 18.07 -0.51
CA LYS A 29 -0.93 18.32 0.90
C LYS A 29 0.27 18.72 1.77
N GLY A 30 1.46 18.92 1.18
CA GLY A 30 2.67 19.36 1.87
C GLY A 30 3.47 18.24 2.54
N ALA A 31 3.16 16.97 2.28
CA ALA A 31 3.92 15.86 2.82
C ALA A 31 5.19 15.59 2.00
N LYS A 32 6.31 15.36 2.67
CA LYS A 32 7.48 14.71 2.06
C LYS A 32 7.19 13.21 1.95
N VAL A 33 7.27 12.67 0.73
CA VAL A 33 6.96 11.28 0.42
C VAL A 33 8.24 10.47 0.21
N ILE A 34 8.30 9.26 0.75
CA ILE A 34 9.44 8.34 0.58
C ILE A 34 8.91 7.00 0.03
N PRO A 35 8.92 6.82 -1.30
CA PRO A 35 8.54 5.56 -1.91
C PRO A 35 9.66 4.53 -1.78
N ILE A 36 9.33 3.37 -1.25
CA ILE A 36 10.19 2.19 -1.15
C ILE A 36 9.56 1.02 -1.88
N PHE A 37 10.38 0.11 -2.40
CA PHE A 37 9.92 -1.11 -3.04
C PHE A 37 10.90 -2.26 -2.75
N ALA A 38 10.39 -3.49 -2.88
CA ALA A 38 11.19 -4.71 -2.78
C ALA A 38 11.20 -5.47 -4.12
N GLY A 39 12.30 -6.17 -4.40
CA GLY A 39 12.35 -7.12 -5.52
C GLY A 39 11.59 -8.43 -5.24
N GLY A 40 11.41 -8.76 -3.97
CA GLY A 40 10.61 -9.90 -3.51
C GLY A 40 9.35 -9.45 -2.77
N LEU A 41 8.78 -10.36 -1.98
CA LEU A 41 7.57 -10.12 -1.17
C LEU A 41 7.90 -9.84 0.31
N ASP A 42 9.16 -9.50 0.60
CA ASP A 42 9.60 -9.08 1.92
C ASP A 42 9.90 -7.58 1.90
N PHE A 43 8.97 -6.79 2.44
CA PHE A 43 9.10 -5.33 2.53
C PHE A 43 9.72 -4.87 3.86
N SER A 44 10.01 -5.78 4.80
CA SER A 44 10.65 -5.43 6.07
C SER A 44 12.05 -4.85 5.89
N GLY A 45 12.86 -5.45 5.01
CA GLY A 45 14.22 -4.99 4.74
C GLY A 45 14.26 -3.55 4.20
N PRO A 46 13.47 -3.20 3.16
CA PRO A 46 13.35 -1.82 2.72
C PRO A 46 12.86 -0.84 3.79
N ILE A 47 11.92 -1.23 4.66
CA ILE A 47 11.47 -0.38 5.77
C ILE A 47 12.64 -0.05 6.70
N GLU A 48 13.33 -1.08 7.20
CA GLU A 48 14.45 -0.90 8.13
C GLU A 48 15.59 -0.10 7.51
N LYS A 49 15.82 -0.24 6.21
CA LYS A 49 16.91 0.44 5.50
C LYS A 49 16.60 1.89 5.17
N TYR A 50 15.36 2.22 4.83
CA TYR A 50 15.02 3.50 4.19
C TYR A 50 14.03 4.35 4.98
N LEU A 51 13.37 3.83 6.02
CA LEU A 51 12.43 4.60 6.86
C LEU A 51 12.93 4.76 8.31
N VAL A 52 14.01 4.08 8.66
CA VAL A 52 14.67 4.16 9.97
C VAL A 52 16.06 4.79 9.80
N ASP A 53 16.39 5.73 10.68
CA ASP A 53 17.69 6.38 10.66
C ASP A 53 18.79 5.37 11.09
N PRO A 54 19.86 5.20 10.29
CA PRO A 54 20.86 4.17 10.56
C PRO A 54 21.68 4.43 11.82
N ILE A 55 21.76 5.68 12.29
CA ILE A 55 22.54 6.12 13.46
C ILE A 55 21.67 6.09 14.71
N THR A 56 20.53 6.80 14.69
CA THR A 56 19.67 6.94 15.86
C THR A 56 18.76 5.74 16.08
N LYS A 57 18.61 4.88 15.07
CA LYS A 57 17.69 3.73 15.04
C LYS A 57 16.22 4.12 15.27
N LYS A 58 15.88 5.38 15.07
CA LYS A 58 14.50 5.88 15.18
C LYS A 58 13.86 6.00 13.81
N PRO A 59 12.55 5.73 13.70
CA PRO A 59 11.78 6.10 12.51
C PRO A 59 11.87 7.61 12.28
N PHE A 60 12.00 8.03 11.02
CA PHE A 60 11.89 9.44 10.63
C PHE A 60 10.67 9.71 9.75
N VAL A 61 9.79 8.71 9.62
CA VAL A 61 8.45 8.81 9.03
C VAL A 61 7.40 9.05 10.11
N ASN A 62 6.28 9.65 9.74
CA ASN A 62 5.13 9.86 10.63
C ASN A 62 4.03 8.83 10.42
N SER A 63 3.98 8.22 9.25
CA SER A 63 3.04 7.17 8.88
C SER A 63 3.62 6.37 7.71
N VAL A 64 3.13 5.14 7.55
CA VAL A 64 3.45 4.28 6.40
C VAL A 64 2.16 3.85 5.73
N VAL A 65 2.12 3.97 4.42
CA VAL A 65 1.02 3.48 3.58
C VAL A 65 1.55 2.39 2.66
N SER A 66 1.06 1.18 2.86
CA SER A 66 1.25 0.10 1.89
C SER A 66 0.24 0.25 0.75
N LEU A 67 0.75 0.31 -0.48
CA LEU A 67 -0.06 0.31 -1.72
C LEU A 67 0.00 -1.05 -2.43
N THR A 68 0.52 -2.08 -1.76
CA THR A 68 0.71 -3.42 -2.34
C THR A 68 -0.58 -4.25 -2.30
N GLY A 69 -1.47 -3.98 -1.34
CA GLY A 69 -2.64 -4.81 -1.07
C GLY A 69 -2.29 -6.25 -0.66
N PHE A 70 -1.13 -6.49 -0.07
CA PHE A 70 -0.72 -7.81 0.44
C PHE A 70 -0.09 -7.68 1.83
N ALA A 71 0.15 -8.83 2.47
CA ALA A 71 0.93 -8.91 3.69
C ALA A 71 2.30 -8.23 3.52
N LEU A 72 2.80 -7.63 4.61
CA LEU A 72 4.07 -6.88 4.60
C LEU A 72 5.28 -7.80 4.38
N VAL A 73 5.22 -9.03 4.90
CA VAL A 73 6.27 -10.03 4.74
C VAL A 73 5.65 -11.34 4.26
N GLY A 74 6.02 -11.72 3.05
CA GLY A 74 5.56 -12.94 2.40
C GLY A 74 4.50 -12.70 1.32
N GLY A 75 4.23 -13.76 0.56
CA GLY A 75 3.25 -13.74 -0.52
C GLY A 75 1.94 -14.42 -0.16
N PRO A 76 0.95 -14.43 -1.09
CA PRO A 76 -0.34 -15.08 -0.88
C PRO A 76 -0.26 -16.55 -0.43
N ALA A 77 0.80 -17.26 -0.82
CA ALA A 77 1.01 -18.67 -0.48
C ALA A 77 1.70 -18.89 0.88
N LYS A 78 2.48 -17.92 1.36
CA LYS A 78 3.23 -18.03 2.63
C LYS A 78 3.53 -16.64 3.17
N GLN A 79 2.90 -16.31 4.29
CA GLN A 79 3.06 -15.06 5.04
C GLN A 79 3.90 -15.29 6.30
N ASP A 80 4.58 -14.24 6.75
CA ASP A 80 5.34 -14.20 8.00
C ASP A 80 4.87 -13.00 8.84
N HIS A 81 3.65 -13.12 9.37
CA HIS A 81 3.05 -12.11 10.24
C HIS A 81 3.90 -11.77 11.47
N PRO A 82 4.55 -12.72 12.18
CA PRO A 82 5.42 -12.40 13.29
C PRO A 82 6.54 -11.41 12.92
N ARG A 83 7.19 -11.61 11.76
CA ARG A 83 8.22 -10.70 11.27
C ARG A 83 7.67 -9.35 10.81
N ALA A 84 6.50 -9.34 10.20
CA ALA A 84 5.80 -8.10 9.85
C ALA A 84 5.50 -7.27 11.11
N ILE A 85 4.92 -7.89 12.14
CA ILE A 85 4.59 -7.26 13.42
C ILE A 85 5.86 -6.74 14.10
N GLU A 86 6.94 -7.53 14.15
CA GLU A 86 8.21 -7.07 14.73
C GLU A 86 8.72 -5.79 14.03
N THR A 87 8.65 -5.76 12.70
CA THR A 87 9.09 -4.61 11.90
C THR A 87 8.22 -3.38 12.18
N LEU A 88 6.90 -3.54 12.19
CA LEU A 88 5.96 -2.45 12.41
C LEU A 88 6.00 -1.93 13.85
N MET A 89 6.19 -2.81 14.83
CA MET A 89 6.39 -2.43 16.23
C MET A 89 7.67 -1.63 16.46
N LYS A 90 8.76 -1.94 15.73
CA LYS A 90 9.99 -1.10 15.76
C LYS A 90 9.76 0.27 15.13
N LEU A 91 8.91 0.34 14.11
CA LEU A 91 8.60 1.58 13.42
C LEU A 91 7.65 2.47 14.23
N ASP A 92 6.74 1.89 15.01
CA ASP A 92 5.85 2.56 15.97
C ASP A 92 5.13 3.80 15.40
N VAL A 93 4.59 3.66 14.18
CA VAL A 93 3.80 4.69 13.49
C VAL A 93 2.58 4.05 12.85
N PRO A 94 1.53 4.84 12.53
CA PRO A 94 0.37 4.33 11.82
C PRO A 94 0.74 3.61 10.52
N TYR A 95 0.25 2.39 10.35
CA TYR A 95 0.42 1.57 9.16
C TYR A 95 -0.93 1.37 8.46
N LEU A 96 -1.13 2.07 7.34
CA LEU A 96 -2.32 1.94 6.51
C LEU A 96 -2.04 0.96 5.37
N CYS A 97 -3.00 0.10 5.04
CA CYS A 97 -2.89 -0.78 3.87
C CYS A 97 -4.01 -0.47 2.88
N ALA A 98 -3.66 0.24 1.81
CA ALA A 98 -4.55 0.52 0.71
C ALA A 98 -4.34 -0.50 -0.41
N LEU A 99 -5.43 -0.94 -1.03
CA LEU A 99 -5.42 -2.02 -1.99
C LEU A 99 -5.74 -1.52 -3.41
N PRO A 100 -5.01 -1.97 -4.44
CA PRO A 100 -5.44 -1.83 -5.82
C PRO A 100 -6.49 -2.90 -6.16
N LEU A 101 -7.39 -2.62 -7.10
CA LEU A 101 -8.20 -3.67 -7.71
C LEU A 101 -7.34 -4.58 -8.58
N VAL A 102 -7.36 -5.88 -8.30
CA VAL A 102 -6.51 -6.88 -8.99
C VAL A 102 -7.34 -7.83 -9.84
N PHE A 103 -8.44 -8.35 -9.31
CA PHE A 103 -9.25 -9.40 -9.96
C PHE A 103 -10.56 -8.90 -10.56
N GLN A 104 -10.84 -7.60 -10.44
CA GLN A 104 -12.01 -6.97 -11.02
C GLN A 104 -11.63 -5.60 -11.58
N THR A 105 -12.34 -5.21 -12.62
CA THR A 105 -12.27 -3.88 -13.23
C THR A 105 -12.95 -2.85 -12.32
N THR A 106 -12.68 -1.57 -12.58
CA THR A 106 -13.33 -0.48 -11.84
C THR A 106 -14.85 -0.54 -12.00
N GLU A 107 -15.34 -0.85 -13.20
CA GLU A 107 -16.75 -0.94 -13.53
C GLU A 107 -17.43 -2.11 -12.83
N GLU A 108 -16.78 -3.29 -12.79
CA GLU A 108 -17.28 -4.44 -12.05
C GLU A 108 -17.38 -4.12 -10.55
N TRP A 109 -16.38 -3.43 -9.99
CA TRP A 109 -16.41 -3.01 -8.59
C TRP A 109 -17.56 -2.02 -8.31
N LEU A 110 -17.74 -1.01 -9.16
CA LEU A 110 -18.77 0.01 -8.97
C LEU A 110 -20.19 -0.55 -9.11
N ASN A 111 -20.37 -1.56 -9.96
CA ASN A 111 -21.68 -2.20 -10.17
C ASN A 111 -21.92 -3.38 -9.20
N SER A 112 -20.94 -3.77 -8.39
CA SER A 112 -21.05 -4.88 -7.45
C SER A 112 -21.83 -4.47 -6.21
N THR A 113 -22.86 -5.24 -5.88
CA THR A 113 -23.60 -5.09 -4.60
C THR A 113 -22.81 -5.61 -3.40
N LEU A 114 -21.78 -6.43 -3.63
CA LEU A 114 -20.92 -7.03 -2.59
C LEU A 114 -19.60 -6.26 -2.42
N GLY A 115 -19.28 -5.32 -3.32
CA GLY A 115 -18.01 -4.61 -3.34
C GLY A 115 -16.87 -5.46 -3.92
N LEU A 116 -15.88 -5.79 -3.09
CA LEU A 116 -14.70 -6.54 -3.52
C LEU A 116 -15.02 -8.00 -3.84
N HIS A 117 -14.40 -8.54 -4.88
CA HIS A 117 -14.41 -9.97 -5.14
C HIS A 117 -13.91 -10.74 -3.89
N PRO A 118 -14.55 -11.86 -3.48
CA PRO A 118 -14.19 -12.57 -2.23
C PRO A 118 -12.72 -12.95 -2.10
N ILE A 119 -12.07 -13.30 -3.23
CA ILE A 119 -10.62 -13.57 -3.27
C ILE A 119 -9.80 -12.32 -2.90
N GLN A 120 -10.21 -11.13 -3.35
CA GLN A 120 -9.56 -9.87 -2.97
C GLN A 120 -9.77 -9.55 -1.49
N VAL A 121 -10.95 -9.83 -0.93
CA VAL A 121 -11.19 -9.64 0.50
C VAL A 121 -10.23 -10.52 1.31
N ALA A 122 -10.12 -11.80 0.97
CA ALA A 122 -9.23 -12.70 1.69
C ALA A 122 -7.75 -12.27 1.59
N LEU A 123 -7.28 -11.89 0.38
CA LEU A 123 -5.87 -11.62 0.15
C LEU A 123 -5.42 -10.19 0.49
N GLN A 124 -6.29 -9.21 0.27
CA GLN A 124 -5.95 -7.80 0.31
C GLN A 124 -6.55 -7.05 1.50
N VAL A 125 -7.46 -7.70 2.25
CA VAL A 125 -8.03 -7.14 3.48
C VAL A 125 -7.63 -7.99 4.68
N ALA A 126 -8.03 -9.27 4.69
CA ALA A 126 -7.81 -10.11 5.87
C ALA A 126 -6.33 -10.36 6.18
N LEU A 127 -5.48 -10.60 5.16
CA LEU A 127 -4.04 -10.83 5.40
C LEU A 127 -3.31 -9.58 5.93
N PRO A 128 -3.45 -8.38 5.32
CA PRO A 128 -2.87 -7.18 5.90
C PRO A 128 -3.40 -6.82 7.30
N GLU A 129 -4.66 -7.13 7.61
CA GLU A 129 -5.21 -6.91 8.96
C GLU A 129 -4.45 -7.72 10.02
N LEU A 130 -3.99 -8.93 9.70
CA LEU A 130 -3.16 -9.74 10.60
C LEU A 130 -1.78 -9.13 10.88
N ASP A 131 -1.26 -8.29 9.98
CA ASP A 131 -0.03 -7.52 10.20
C ASP A 131 -0.28 -6.26 11.06
N GLY A 132 -1.54 -5.89 11.32
CA GLY A 132 -1.93 -4.61 11.92
C GLY A 132 -2.20 -3.50 10.91
N GLY A 133 -2.40 -3.83 9.62
CA GLY A 133 -2.79 -2.89 8.58
C GLY A 133 -4.16 -2.28 8.82
N MET A 134 -4.21 -0.95 8.86
CA MET A 134 -5.43 -0.19 9.11
C MET A 134 -6.12 0.23 7.81
N GLU A 135 -7.45 0.40 7.90
CA GLU A 135 -8.30 1.11 6.95
C GLU A 135 -8.12 0.68 5.47
N PRO A 136 -8.63 -0.51 5.08
CA PRO A 136 -8.54 -0.99 3.71
C PRO A 136 -9.34 -0.08 2.75
N ILE A 137 -8.64 0.84 2.09
CA ILE A 137 -9.19 1.73 1.07
C ILE A 137 -8.71 1.28 -0.30
N ILE A 138 -9.65 0.99 -1.19
CA ILE A 138 -9.36 0.80 -2.61
C ILE A 138 -8.93 2.15 -3.20
N PHE A 139 -7.65 2.31 -3.54
CA PHE A 139 -7.14 3.58 -4.07
C PHE A 139 -6.94 3.57 -5.58
N ALA A 140 -6.81 2.37 -6.16
CA ALA A 140 -6.56 2.18 -7.59
C ALA A 140 -7.58 1.22 -8.20
N GLY A 141 -8.08 1.60 -9.37
CA GLY A 141 -8.94 0.80 -10.21
C GLY A 141 -8.17 0.13 -11.33
N ARG A 142 -8.83 -0.77 -12.06
CA ARG A 142 -8.25 -1.51 -13.18
C ARG A 142 -9.07 -1.25 -14.43
N ASP A 143 -8.41 -0.75 -15.47
CA ASP A 143 -9.05 -0.42 -16.75
C ASP A 143 -9.40 -1.71 -17.53
N PRO A 144 -10.65 -1.87 -17.99
CA PRO A 144 -11.11 -3.11 -18.62
C PRO A 144 -10.48 -3.36 -20.00
N ARG A 145 -10.00 -2.32 -20.68
CA ARG A 145 -9.49 -2.42 -22.06
C ARG A 145 -7.99 -2.65 -22.09
N THR A 146 -7.26 -1.94 -21.25
CA THR A 146 -5.79 -1.93 -21.21
C THR A 146 -5.25 -2.83 -20.11
N GLY A 147 -6.08 -3.18 -19.12
CA GLY A 147 -5.66 -3.91 -17.93
C GLY A 147 -4.76 -3.11 -17.00
N LYS A 148 -4.52 -1.83 -17.29
CA LYS A 148 -3.66 -0.93 -16.52
C LYS A 148 -4.35 -0.40 -15.27
N SER A 149 -3.55 -0.12 -14.27
CA SER A 149 -3.97 0.43 -13.00
C SER A 149 -4.08 1.95 -13.08
N HIS A 150 -5.17 2.52 -12.57
CA HIS A 150 -5.39 3.97 -12.53
C HIS A 150 -5.85 4.44 -11.15
N ALA A 151 -5.41 5.63 -10.75
CA ALA A 151 -5.81 6.23 -9.47
C ALA A 151 -7.31 6.57 -9.45
N LEU A 152 -8.00 6.22 -8.37
CA LEU A 152 -9.38 6.65 -8.10
C LEU A 152 -9.34 7.93 -7.27
N HIS A 153 -9.43 9.09 -7.93
CA HIS A 153 -9.14 10.41 -7.34
C HIS A 153 -9.73 10.64 -5.94
N LYS A 154 -11.05 10.49 -5.74
CA LYS A 154 -11.69 10.68 -4.42
C LYS A 154 -11.17 9.72 -3.34
N ARG A 155 -10.80 8.50 -3.73
CA ARG A 155 -10.28 7.48 -2.80
C ARG A 155 -8.83 7.77 -2.43
N VAL A 156 -8.05 8.23 -3.41
CA VAL A 156 -6.67 8.71 -3.19
C VAL A 156 -6.67 9.93 -2.26
N GLU A 157 -7.54 10.91 -2.49
CA GLU A 157 -7.69 12.07 -1.60
C GLU A 157 -8.02 11.65 -0.15
N GLN A 158 -8.98 10.72 0.01
CA GLN A 158 -9.34 10.17 1.31
C GLN A 158 -8.16 9.46 1.99
N LEU A 159 -7.46 8.60 1.27
CA LEU A 159 -6.27 7.89 1.77
C LEU A 159 -5.19 8.88 2.22
N CYS A 160 -4.85 9.85 1.37
CA CYS A 160 -3.80 10.81 1.65
C CYS A 160 -4.15 11.74 2.81
N THR A 161 -5.43 12.11 2.95
CA THR A 161 -5.92 12.89 4.09
C THR A 161 -5.77 12.12 5.41
N ARG A 162 -6.03 10.81 5.40
CA ARG A 162 -5.87 9.97 6.59
C ARG A 162 -4.41 9.66 6.91
N ALA A 163 -3.57 9.49 5.89
CA ALA A 163 -2.14 9.24 6.08
C ALA A 163 -1.38 10.43 6.69
N ILE A 164 -1.89 11.66 6.55
CA ILE A 164 -1.26 12.89 7.07
C ILE A 164 -1.78 13.29 8.45
N ARG A 165 -3.01 12.90 8.81
CA ARG A 165 -3.63 13.22 10.11
C ARG A 165 -3.04 12.36 11.22
#